data_AF-A0A7H4PKY9-F1
#
_entry.id   AF-A0A7H4PKY9-F1
#
_cell.length_a   1.000
_cell.length_b   1.000
_cell.length_c   1.000
_cell.angle_alpha   90.00
_cell.angle_beta   90.00
_cell.angle_gamma   90.00
#
_symmetry.space_group_name_H-M   'P 1'
#
loop_
_entity.id
_entity.type
_entity.pdbx_description
1 polymer ?
#
loop_
_entity_poly.entity_id
_entity_poly.type
_entity_poly.pdbx_seq_one_letter_code
_entity_poly.pdbx_strand_id
1 'polypeptide(L)' 'MHHPDINLILATGGPGMVKAAYSSGKPAIGVGAGNTPVVIDETADIKRAVASVLMSKTFDNGVICAF' A
#
# COMPACT_ATOMS: atom_id res chain seq x y z
N MET A 1 4.63 -18.93 -9.98
CA MET A 1 5.53 -17.84 -10.44
C MET A 1 6.61 -18.31 -11.41
N HIS A 2 6.94 -19.60 -11.52
CA HIS A 2 8.02 -20.08 -12.40
C HIS A 2 7.56 -20.66 -13.76
N HIS A 3 6.25 -20.72 -14.04
CA HIS A 3 5.76 -21.30 -15.29
C HIS A 3 6.37 -20.59 -16.51
N PRO A 4 6.93 -21.31 -17.51
CA PRO A 4 7.70 -20.71 -18.60
C PRO A 4 6.93 -19.63 -19.36
N ASP A 5 5.62 -19.83 -19.58
CA ASP A 5 4.77 -18.92 -20.37
C ASP A 5 4.41 -17.59 -19.67
N ILE A 6 4.83 -17.38 -18.43
CA ILE A 6 4.58 -16.10 -17.72
C ILE A 6 5.73 -15.13 -17.99
N ASN A 7 5.46 -13.96 -18.56
CA ASN A 7 6.51 -12.97 -18.83
C ASN A 7 6.69 -11.89 -17.75
N LEU A 8 5.70 -11.72 -16.87
CA LEU A 8 5.67 -10.67 -15.84
C LEU A 8 4.83 -11.09 -14.64
N ILE A 9 5.22 -10.65 -13.44
CA ILE A 9 4.44 -10.83 -12.21
C ILE A 9 4.04 -9.46 -11.64
N LEU A 10 2.74 -9.29 -11.36
CA LEU A 10 2.21 -8.16 -10.59
C LEU A 10 1.88 -8.67 -9.19
N ALA A 11 2.61 -8.20 -8.17
CA ALA A 11 2.52 -8.73 -6.81
C ALA A 11 2.05 -7.65 -5.82
N THR A 12 0.78 -7.75 -5.41
CA THR A 12 0.16 -6.86 -4.41
C THR A 12 -0.04 -7.62 -3.10
N GLY A 13 0.77 -7.34 -2.08
CA GLY A 13 0.63 -8.03 -0.80
C GLY A 13 1.72 -7.70 0.20
N GLY A 14 1.82 -8.53 1.24
CA GLY A 14 2.84 -8.36 2.27
C GLY A 14 4.27 -8.53 1.73
N PRO A 15 5.28 -8.03 2.48
CA PRO A 15 6.68 -8.04 2.04
C PRO A 15 7.20 -9.45 1.69
N GLY A 16 6.70 -10.49 2.36
CA GLY A 16 7.05 -11.88 2.04
C GLY A 16 6.62 -12.31 0.63
N MET A 17 5.41 -11.94 0.21
CA MET A 17 4.89 -12.25 -1.13
C MET A 17 5.64 -11.47 -2.21
N VAL A 18 5.89 -10.18 -1.96
CA VAL A 18 6.66 -9.33 -2.89
C VAL A 18 8.07 -9.87 -3.05
N LYS A 19 8.74 -10.26 -1.96
CA LYS A 19 10.06 -10.90 -2.00
C LYS A 19 10.04 -12.21 -2.79
N ALA A 20 8.99 -13.03 -2.64
CA ALA A 20 8.84 -14.26 -3.42
C ALA A 20 8.70 -13.98 -4.92
N ALA A 21 7.94 -12.95 -5.31
CA ALA A 21 7.81 -12.52 -6.71
C ALA A 21 9.16 -12.06 -7.29
N TYR A 22 9.93 -11.25 -6.55
CA TYR A 22 11.27 -10.84 -6.97
C TYR A 22 12.30 -11.98 -6.97
N SER A 23 12.06 -13.05 -6.22
CA SER A 23 12.92 -14.25 -6.20
C SER A 23 12.56 -15.27 -7.28
N SER A 24 11.58 -14.97 -8.16
CA SER A 24 11.04 -15.94 -9.11
C SER A 24 11.88 -16.17 -10.37
N GLY A 25 12.90 -15.34 -10.61
CA GLY A 25 13.68 -15.31 -11.86
C GLY A 25 12.94 -14.66 -13.03
N LYS A 26 11.77 -14.05 -12.79
CA LYS A 26 11.01 -13.29 -13.78
C LYS A 26 10.95 -11.81 -13.41
N PRO A 27 10.77 -10.91 -14.39
CA PRO A 27 10.41 -9.52 -14.11
C PRO A 27 9.19 -9.44 -13.20
N ALA A 28 9.25 -8.56 -12.20
CA ALA A 28 8.20 -8.39 -11.22
C ALA A 28 7.99 -6.91 -10.87
N ILE A 29 6.72 -6.52 -10.71
CA ILE A 29 6.29 -5.23 -10.15
C ILE A 29 5.58 -5.55 -8.84
N GLY A 30 6.27 -5.27 -7.74
CA GLY A 30 5.74 -5.48 -6.39
C GLY A 30 5.27 -4.19 -5.75
N VAL A 31 4.21 -4.27 -4.95
CA VAL A 31 3.78 -3.19 -4.04
C VAL A 31 3.68 -3.72 -2.61
N GLY A 32 3.92 -2.86 -1.63
CA GLY A 32 3.90 -3.21 -0.21
C GLY A 32 2.93 -2.37 0.61
N ALA A 33 2.82 -2.69 1.90
CA ALA A 33 2.05 -1.90 2.84
C ALA A 33 2.72 -0.54 3.10
N GLY A 34 1.89 0.50 3.27
CA GLY A 34 2.31 1.80 3.78
C GLY A 34 2.19 1.89 5.31
N ASN A 35 2.82 2.92 5.87
CA ASN A 35 2.59 3.40 7.24
C ASN A 35 2.58 4.92 7.19
N THR A 36 1.51 5.47 6.63
CA THR A 36 1.41 6.84 6.12
C THR A 36 1.23 7.82 7.28
N PRO A 37 2.21 8.70 7.56
CA PRO A 37 2.06 9.71 8.59
C PRO A 37 1.18 10.86 8.09
N VAL A 38 0.42 11.46 9.01
CA VAL A 38 -0.31 12.72 8.75
C VAL A 38 0.14 13.75 9.76
N VAL A 39 0.67 14.88 9.27
CA VAL A 39 1.06 16.04 10.08
C VAL A 39 0.02 17.14 9.88
N ILE A 40 -0.43 17.75 10.97
CA ILE A 40 -1.36 18.88 10.98
C ILE A 40 -0.66 20.02 11.73
N ASP A 41 -0.40 21.13 11.05
CA ASP A 41 0.23 22.32 11.63
C ASP A 41 -0.80 23.40 12.03
N GLU A 42 -0.31 24.50 12.59
CA GLU A 42 -1.13 25.61 13.09
C GLU A 42 -1.88 26.39 12.00
N THR A 43 -1.54 26.19 10.73
CA THR A 43 -2.15 26.88 9.58
C THR A 43 -3.29 26.09 8.94
N ALA A 44 -3.49 24.84 9.38
CA ALA A 44 -4.48 23.94 8.80
C ALA A 44 -5.92 24.32 9.14
N ASP A 45 -6.84 24.09 8.19
CA ASP A 45 -8.26 23.99 8.49
C ASP A 45 -8.51 22.71 9.32
N ILE A 46 -8.56 22.89 10.64
CA ILE A 46 -8.65 21.79 11.60
C ILE A 46 -9.92 20.95 11.41
N LYS A 47 -11.07 21.58 11.12
CA LYS A 47 -12.33 20.85 10.97
C LYS A 47 -12.28 19.95 9.74
N ARG A 48 -11.76 20.46 8.63
CA ARG A 48 -11.59 19.67 7.40
C ARG A 48 -10.53 18.58 7.57
N ALA A 49 -9.42 18.88 8.23
CA ALA A 49 -8.34 17.92 8.46
C ALA A 49 -8.83 16.71 9.26
N VAL A 50 -9.52 16.94 10.38
CA VAL A 50 -10.09 15.86 11.21
C VAL A 50 -11.09 15.02 10.42
N ALA A 51 -12.02 15.65 9.68
CA ALA A 51 -12.99 14.93 8.87
C ALA A 51 -12.31 14.03 7.81
N SER A 52 -11.27 14.55 7.16
CA SER A 52 -10.53 13.82 6.12
C SER A 52 -9.77 12.62 6.71
N VAL A 53 -9.09 12.81 7.84
CA VAL A 53 -8.31 11.75 8.52
C VAL A 53 -9.23 10.64 9.03
N LEU A 54 -10.35 10.98 9.64
CA LEU A 54 -11.31 9.99 10.15
C LEU A 54 -11.94 9.19 8.99
N MET A 55 -12.37 9.86 7.93
CA MET A 55 -12.92 9.20 6.74
C MET A 55 -11.89 8.24 6.13
N SER A 56 -10.64 8.69 5.98
CA SER A 56 -9.53 7.87 5.51
C SER A 56 -9.33 6.65 6.42
N LYS A 57 -9.06 6.84 7.71
CA LYS A 57 -8.61 5.74 8.58
C LYS A 57 -9.68 4.71 8.89
N THR A 58 -10.95 5.11 8.89
CA THR A 58 -12.07 4.22 9.22
C THR A 58 -12.71 3.57 8.00
N PHE A 59 -12.36 4.01 6.79
CA PHE A 59 -12.84 3.36 5.57
C PHE A 59 -12.33 1.91 5.50
N ASP A 60 -13.24 1.00 5.18
CA ASP A 60 -12.98 -0.45 5.11
C ASP A 60 -12.24 -0.98 6.35
N ASN A 61 -12.61 -0.50 7.54
CA ASN A 61 -11.95 -0.84 8.81
C ASN A 61 -10.42 -0.66 8.80
N GLY A 62 -9.90 0.26 7.99
CA GLY A 62 -8.47 0.55 7.88
C GLY A 62 -7.68 -0.49 7.06
N VAL A 63 -8.33 -1.28 6.21
CA VAL A 63 -7.67 -2.33 5.38
C VAL A 63 -6.85 -1.74 4.24
N ILE A 64 -7.18 -0.53 3.76
CA ILE A 64 -6.48 0.09 2.62
C ILE A 64 -5.04 0.45 2.98
N CYS A 65 -4.09 0.08 2.11
CA CYS A 65 -2.65 0.20 2.37
C CYS A 65 -2.08 1.62 2.33
N ALA A 66 -2.86 2.61 1.89
CA ALA A 66 -2.41 4.00 1.67
C ALA A 66 -2.59 4.90 2.91
N PHE A 67 -2.73 4.30 4.10
CA PHE A 67 -2.86 4.98 5.39
C PHE A 67 -1.69 4.64 6.32
#